data_AF-A0A536XT02-F1
#
_entry.id   AF-A0A536XT02-F1
#
_cell.length_a   1.000
_cell.length_b   1.000
_cell.length_c   1.000
_cell.angle_alpha   90.00
_cell.angle_beta   90.00
_cell.angle_gamma   90.00
#
_symmetry.space_group_name_H-M   'P 1'
#
loop_
_entity.id
_entity.type
_entity.pdbx_description
1 polymer ?
#
loop_
_entity_poly.entity_id
_entity_poly.type
_entity_poly.pdbx_seq_one_letter_code
_entity_poly.pdbx_strand_id
1 'polypeptide(L)'
;MRDYWLSKLFFDLQSSPVLGDEYRANRKKILDRYPLKPEVRTAVERDDVAFLASRVNPYLLRFYFVVAGMSEADFLKKVRTAGADAAARSSHG
;
A
#
# COMPACT_ATOMS: atom_id res chain seq x y z
N MET A 1 -1.43 15.25 0.13
CA MET A 1 -2.86 15.00 -0.16
C MET A 1 -3.06 13.50 -0.24
N ARG A 2 -4.12 12.94 0.37
CA ARG A 2 -4.40 11.50 0.29
C ARG A 2 -4.89 11.13 -1.11
N ASP A 3 -4.48 9.97 -1.61
CA ASP A 3 -4.93 9.45 -2.90
C ASP A 3 -6.27 8.72 -2.72
N TYR A 4 -7.32 9.22 -3.36
CA TYR A 4 -8.69 8.70 -3.21
C TYR A 4 -8.81 7.27 -3.73
N TRP A 5 -8.33 7.01 -4.96
CA TRP A 5 -8.49 5.70 -5.59
C TRP A 5 -7.66 4.63 -4.91
N LEU A 6 -6.47 4.99 -4.41
CA LEU A 6 -5.69 4.11 -3.56
C LEU A 6 -6.41 3.79 -2.24
N SER A 7 -6.99 4.80 -1.59
CA SER A 7 -7.75 4.60 -0.34
C SER A 7 -8.99 3.74 -0.58
N LYS A 8 -9.68 3.92 -1.71
CA LYS A 8 -10.85 3.13 -2.12
C LYS A 8 -10.47 1.67 -2.39
N LEU A 9 -9.38 1.43 -3.13
CA LEU A 9 -8.86 0.08 -3.35
C LEU A 9 -8.59 -0.63 -2.02
N PHE A 10 -7.85 0.01 -1.10
CA PHE A 10 -7.50 -0.62 0.18
C PHE A 10 -8.73 -0.90 1.04
N PHE A 11 -9.69 0.04 1.05
CA PHE A 11 -10.97 -0.18 1.73
C PHE A 11 -11.75 -1.35 1.14
N ASP A 12 -11.88 -1.45 -0.18
CA ASP A 12 -12.64 -2.51 -0.83
C ASP A 12 -12.03 -3.90 -0.58
N LEU A 13 -10.70 -3.98 -0.61
CA LEU A 13 -9.96 -5.21 -0.35
C LEU A 13 -10.16 -5.74 1.07
N GLN A 14 -10.24 -4.86 2.07
CA GLN A 14 -10.53 -5.29 3.46
C GLN A 14 -12.02 -5.52 3.71
N SER A 15 -12.90 -4.84 2.97
CA SER A 15 -14.35 -4.96 3.14
C SER A 15 -14.96 -6.18 2.43
N SER A 16 -14.24 -6.78 1.48
CA SER A 16 -14.68 -7.96 0.73
C SER A 16 -13.61 -9.04 0.73
N PRO A 17 -13.77 -10.13 1.53
CA PRO A 17 -12.85 -11.26 1.52
C PRO A 17 -12.65 -11.84 0.11
N VAL A 18 -13.73 -11.95 -0.67
CA VAL A 18 -13.71 -12.45 -2.05
C VAL A 18 -12.82 -11.58 -2.94
N LEU A 19 -12.92 -10.25 -2.83
CA LEU A 19 -12.06 -9.35 -3.60
C LEU A 19 -10.60 -9.46 -3.16
N GLY A 20 -10.36 -9.66 -1.86
CA GLY A 20 -9.04 -9.93 -1.31
C GLY A 20 -8.42 -11.23 -1.85
N ASP A 21 -9.21 -12.30 -1.97
CA ASP A 21 -8.79 -13.56 -2.58
C ASP A 21 -8.48 -13.39 -4.08
N GLU A 22 -9.35 -12.71 -4.83
CA GLU A 22 -9.11 -12.40 -6.24
C GLU A 22 -7.83 -11.56 -6.41
N TYR A 23 -7.57 -10.62 -5.50
CA TYR A 23 -6.37 -9.79 -5.51
C TYR A 23 -5.10 -10.61 -5.28
N ARG A 24 -5.11 -11.56 -4.34
CA ARG A 24 -3.99 -12.48 -4.12
C ARG A 24 -3.75 -13.39 -5.33
N ALA A 25 -4.82 -13.87 -5.96
CA ALA A 25 -4.74 -14.74 -7.12
C ALA A 25 -4.27 -13.99 -8.39
N ASN A 26 -4.74 -12.77 -8.61
CA ASN A 26 -4.38 -11.95 -9.76
C ASN A 26 -4.45 -10.45 -9.44
N ARG A 27 -3.37 -9.96 -8.82
CA ARG A 27 -3.19 -8.56 -8.43
C ARG A 27 -3.50 -7.59 -9.58
N LYS A 28 -2.92 -7.82 -10.76
CA LYS A 28 -3.04 -6.92 -11.92
C LYS A 28 -4.49 -6.75 -12.37
N LYS A 29 -5.24 -7.86 -12.47
CA LYS A 29 -6.66 -7.85 -12.84
C LYS A 29 -7.50 -6.95 -11.93
N ILE A 30 -7.21 -6.95 -10.63
CA ILE A 30 -7.92 -6.09 -9.67
C ILE A 30 -7.48 -4.64 -9.81
N LEU A 31 -6.17 -4.38 -9.95
CA LEU A 31 -5.66 -3.01 -10.15
C LEU A 31 -6.21 -2.34 -11.41
N ASP A 32 -6.48 -3.10 -12.49
CA ASP A 32 -7.09 -2.57 -13.73
C ASP A 32 -8.52 -2.03 -13.52
N ARG A 33 -9.20 -2.41 -12.44
CA ARG A 33 -10.54 -1.90 -12.09
C ARG A 33 -10.51 -0.50 -11.47
N TYR A 34 -9.33 0.01 -11.11
CA TYR A 34 -9.16 1.28 -10.41
C TYR A 34 -8.34 2.25 -11.26
N PRO A 35 -8.76 3.53 -11.40
CA PRO A 35 -8.01 4.54 -12.13
C PRO A 35 -6.85 5.09 -11.27
N LEU A 36 -5.92 4.21 -10.92
CA LEU A 36 -4.69 4.56 -10.19
C LEU A 36 -3.74 5.33 -11.10
N LYS A 37 -3.07 6.34 -10.56
CA LYS A 37 -1.95 6.97 -11.25
C LYS A 37 -0.83 5.94 -11.49
N PRO A 38 -0.08 6.02 -12.60
CA PRO A 38 0.96 5.03 -12.93
C PRO A 38 2.00 4.81 -11.81
N GLU A 39 2.41 5.88 -11.14
CA GLU A 39 3.37 5.83 -10.03
C GLU A 39 2.77 5.14 -8.79
N VAL A 40 1.49 5.36 -8.51
CA VAL A 40 0.77 4.72 -7.41
C VAL A 40 0.59 3.24 -7.69
N ARG A 41 0.18 2.88 -8.91
CA ARG A 41 0.07 1.48 -9.32
C ARG A 41 1.39 0.75 -9.16
N THR A 42 2.48 1.35 -9.65
CA THR A 42 3.83 0.79 -9.53
C THR A 42 4.22 0.56 -8.07
N ALA A 43 3.90 1.51 -7.18
CA ALA A 43 4.17 1.37 -5.75
C ALA A 43 3.37 0.22 -5.10
N VAL A 44 2.11 0.03 -5.49
CA VAL A 44 1.28 -1.11 -5.03
C VAL A 44 1.81 -2.44 -5.56
N GLU A 45 2.24 -2.50 -6.82
CA GLU A 45 2.82 -3.72 -7.42
C GLU A 45 4.16 -4.12 -6.77
N ARG A 46 4.94 -3.14 -6.28
CA ARG A 46 6.25 -3.36 -5.63
C ARG A 46 6.17 -3.45 -4.10
N ASP A 47 4.99 -3.32 -3.52
CA ASP A 47 4.81 -3.22 -2.06
C ASP A 47 5.73 -2.13 -1.45
N ASP A 48 5.78 -0.96 -2.10
CA ASP A 48 6.56 0.22 -1.70
C ASP A 48 5.85 0.97 -0.57
N VAL A 49 6.07 0.47 0.65
CA VAL A 49 5.50 1.01 1.89
C VAL A 49 5.83 2.49 2.07
N ALA A 50 7.05 2.92 1.72
CA ALA A 50 7.49 4.29 1.91
C ALA A 50 6.67 5.26 1.04
N PHE A 51 6.48 4.91 -0.22
CA PHE A 51 5.67 5.70 -1.14
C PHE A 51 4.19 5.71 -0.73
N LEU A 52 3.64 4.55 -0.37
CA LEU A 52 2.22 4.40 -0.05
C LEU A 52 1.85 5.08 1.27
N ALA A 53 2.71 5.02 2.29
CA ALA A 53 2.41 5.54 3.64
C ALA A 53 2.08 7.04 3.69
N SER A 54 2.70 7.84 2.83
CA SER A 54 2.41 9.29 2.75
C SER A 54 1.10 9.62 2.00
N ARG A 55 0.45 8.62 1.40
CA ARG A 55 -0.69 8.78 0.48
C ARG A 55 -1.99 8.18 0.97
N VAL A 56 -1.98 7.38 2.03
CA VAL A 56 -3.19 6.77 2.62
C VAL A 56 -3.23 6.93 4.13
N ASN A 57 -4.37 6.58 4.73
CA ASN A 57 -4.47 6.38 6.17
C ASN A 57 -3.57 5.18 6.59
N PRO A 58 -2.71 5.31 7.63
CA PRO A 58 -1.87 4.22 8.13
C PRO A 58 -2.63 2.93 8.48
N TYR A 59 -3.87 3.04 8.96
CA TYR A 59 -4.71 1.87 9.26
C TYR A 59 -5.12 1.13 7.98
N LEU A 60 -5.55 1.86 6.94
CA LEU A 60 -5.86 1.26 5.63
C LEU A 60 -4.63 0.58 5.03
N LEU A 61 -3.45 1.19 5.17
CA LEU A 61 -2.19 0.58 4.71
C LEU A 61 -1.89 -0.73 5.44
N ARG A 62 -2.03 -0.75 6.77
CA ARG A 62 -1.79 -1.94 7.59
C ARG A 62 -2.71 -3.09 7.19
N PHE A 63 -4.02 -2.82 7.03
CA PHE A 63 -4.98 -3.85 6.62
C PHE A 63 -4.76 -4.32 5.17
N TYR A 64 -4.41 -3.41 4.26
CA TYR A 64 -4.03 -3.78 2.90
C TYR A 64 -2.90 -4.82 2.89
N PHE A 65 -1.86 -4.64 3.72
CA PHE A 65 -0.74 -5.59 3.75
C PHE A 65 -1.09 -6.95 4.34
N VAL A 66 -2.07 -7.02 5.24
CA VAL A 66 -2.66 -8.30 5.67
C VAL A 66 -3.34 -8.99 4.49
N VAL A 67 -4.15 -8.27 3.71
CA VAL A 67 -4.82 -8.83 2.51
C VAL A 67 -3.80 -9.25 1.45
N ALA A 68 -2.74 -8.45 1.24
CA ALA A 68 -1.67 -8.75 0.29
C ALA A 68 -0.77 -9.92 0.72
N GLY A 69 -0.95 -10.48 1.92
CA GLY A 69 -0.19 -11.62 2.42
C GLY A 69 1.17 -11.27 3.00
N MET A 70 1.44 -10.00 3.30
CA MET A 70 2.67 -9.58 3.97
C MET A 70 2.56 -9.83 5.48
N SER A 71 3.60 -10.40 6.07
CA SER A 71 3.66 -10.58 7.52
C SER A 71 3.71 -9.22 8.22
N GLU A 72 3.15 -9.13 9.43
CA GLU A 72 3.23 -7.91 10.23
C GLU A 72 4.68 -7.51 10.52
N ALA A 73 5.56 -8.49 10.76
CA ALA A 73 6.98 -8.25 10.99
C ALA A 73 7.66 -7.56 9.81
N ASP A 74 7.38 -8.02 8.58
CA ASP A 74 7.92 -7.41 7.36
C ASP A 74 7.36 -6.02 7.11
N PHE A 75 6.06 -5.82 7.37
CA PHE A 75 5.44 -4.51 7.30
C PHE A 75 6.11 -3.52 8.24
N LEU A 76 6.24 -3.87 9.53
CA LEU A 76 6.88 -3.01 10.54
C LEU A 76 8.36 -2.75 10.23
N LYS A 77 9.07 -3.72 9.65
CA LYS A 77 10.44 -3.51 9.15
C LYS A 77 10.46 -2.44 8.05
N LYS A 78 9.61 -2.58 7.02
CA LYS A 78 9.52 -1.63 5.90
C LYS A 78 9.12 -0.22 6.34
N VAL A 79 8.16 -0.09 7.28
CA VAL A 79 7.76 1.22 7.84
C VAL A 79 8.91 1.88 8.60
N ARG A 80 9.65 1.13 9.42
CA ARG A 80 10.80 1.67 10.16
C ARG A 80 11.91 2.13 9.24
N THR A 81 12.25 1.34 8.21
CA THR A 81 13.23 1.73 7.18
C THR A 81 12.79 3.01 6.46
N ALA A 82 11.52 3.09 6.04
CA ALA A 82 10.98 4.28 5.40
C ALA A 82 11.08 5.54 6.28
N GLY A 83 10.82 5.39 7.59
CA GLY A 83 10.98 6.47 8.56
C GLY A 83 12.44 6.91 8.76
N ALA A 84 13.37 5.96 8.83
CA ALA A 84 14.80 6.25 8.93
C ALA A 84 15.33 6.98 7.69
N ASP A 85 14.94 6.54 6.49
CA ASP A 85 15.33 7.19 5.22
C ASP A 85 14.75 8.61 5.11
N ALA A 86 13.53 8.82 5.60
CA ALA A 86 12.94 10.15 5.67
C ALA A 86 13.72 11.06 6.63
N ALA A 87 14.10 10.58 7.81
CA ALA A 87 14.89 11.34 8.78
C ALA A 87 16.29 11.70 8.26
N ALA A 88 16.97 10.77 7.59
CA ALA A 88 18.30 10.99 7.03
C ALA A 88 18.32 12.03 5.89
N ARG A 89 17.26 12.08 5.07
CA ARG A 89 17.11 13.12 4.04
C ARG A 89 16.85 14.50 4.62
N SER A 90 16.14 14.59 5.75
CA SER A 90 15.84 15.84 6.43
C SER A 90 17.05 16.43 7.17
N SER A 91 18.04 15.61 7.54
CA SER A 91 19.25 16.08 8.26
C SER A 91 20.40 16.51 7.35
N HIS A 92 20.29 16.27 6.03
CA HIS A 92 21.27 16.70 5.02
C HIS A 92 20.76 17.91 4.20
N GLY A 93 19.73 18.61 4.69
CA GLY A 93 19.16 19.82 4.09
C GLY A 93 19.61 21.09 4.80
#